data_AF-A0A172PD26-F1
#
_entry.id   AF-A0A172PD26-F1
#
_cell.length_a   1.000
_cell.length_b   1.000
_cell.length_c   1.000
_cell.angle_alpha   90.00
_cell.angle_beta   90.00
_cell.angle_gamma   90.00
#
_symmetry.space_group_name_H-M   'P 1'
#
loop_
_entity.id
_entity.type
_entity.pdbx_description
1 polymer ?
#
loop_
_entity_poly.entity_id
_entity_poly.type
_entity_poly.pdbx_seq_one_letter_code
_entity_poly.pdbx_strand_id
1 'polypeptide(L)'
;RPKALKKKEAYMLADTILNGREGTAMPSWKHMFSKDDAAGMVHWLMDWKNTVELKLSLDDVHKTWKQLANRSELYKKYPHPTDVKDVKDITFATERDASLVDFIDSTNGKVLSRHKAGFAVHVTVTNKRMPRYAYSISRSGRLTMFDLNAPGQPALASVQVGQESRGLAVSPDGKYVMAGDYNPGGAVLCDAKTLEPLKVYPTSSVIDPDGNIGPSRVAFIADTPYAPYFVFALKDGGHVYIVDYSKPDFPIVGDVPNIGKILHDAFENEGKQIGRFVYVASQGSDLMGVIDLKTRTLAAKVYTGPGTKPHPGQGSSWYNKDYGQLNATNSMNVGDVVIWDMDNEVVANVPTAGGGLFVGTSKDTPYIWSDCVLGGPDNYNKVYLINKQTLKTDRIIEVGKKEGHLIDAHTGKVLQKWDATQYTRVTPKATQSKISKEDLVPYTAK
;
A
#
# COMPACT_ATOMS: atom_id res chain seq x y z
N ARG A 1 8.32 -20.96 -6.50
CA ARG A 1 8.52 -22.03 -5.49
C ARG A 1 8.48 -23.39 -6.18
N PRO A 2 9.62 -23.93 -6.64
CA PRO A 2 9.73 -25.21 -7.36
C PRO A 2 8.91 -26.35 -6.76
N LYS A 3 9.05 -26.58 -5.44
CA LYS A 3 8.34 -27.65 -4.71
C LYS A 3 6.82 -27.59 -4.86
N ALA A 4 6.22 -26.39 -4.96
CA ALA A 4 4.78 -26.24 -5.13
C ALA A 4 4.34 -26.53 -6.57
N LEU A 5 5.17 -26.19 -7.56
CA LEU A 5 4.91 -26.47 -8.97
C LEU A 5 5.01 -27.96 -9.27
N LYS A 6 6.00 -28.65 -8.71
CA LYS A 6 6.19 -30.11 -8.86
C LYS A 6 5.04 -30.96 -8.30
N LYS A 7 4.11 -30.39 -7.53
CA LYS A 7 2.89 -31.06 -7.06
C LYS A 7 1.73 -30.99 -8.07
N LYS A 8 1.93 -30.35 -9.21
CA LYS A 8 0.89 -30.13 -10.24
C LYS A 8 1.37 -30.65 -11.58
N GLU A 9 0.42 -31.04 -12.42
CA GLU A 9 0.69 -31.47 -13.78
C GLU A 9 1.22 -30.30 -14.64
N ALA A 10 2.32 -30.55 -15.36
CA ALA A 10 3.01 -29.51 -16.13
C ALA A 10 2.12 -28.89 -17.22
N TYR A 11 1.29 -29.71 -17.89
CA TYR A 11 0.40 -29.22 -18.94
C TYR A 11 -0.68 -28.26 -18.39
N MET A 12 -1.19 -28.51 -17.17
CA MET A 12 -2.15 -27.63 -16.51
C MET A 12 -1.52 -26.27 -16.15
N LEU A 13 -0.25 -26.29 -15.74
CA LEU A 13 0.50 -25.07 -15.47
C LEU A 13 0.76 -24.27 -16.75
N ALA A 14 1.10 -24.94 -17.85
CA ALA A 14 1.29 -24.31 -19.15
C ALA A 14 -0.01 -23.67 -19.66
N ASP A 15 -1.13 -24.39 -19.54
CA ASP A 15 -2.46 -23.85 -19.87
C ASP A 15 -2.82 -22.64 -19.00
N THR A 16 -2.48 -22.67 -17.70
CA THR A 16 -2.64 -21.52 -16.81
C THR A 16 -1.80 -20.31 -17.25
N ILE A 17 -0.57 -20.51 -17.72
CA ILE A 17 0.26 -19.40 -18.27
C ILE A 17 -0.44 -18.80 -19.49
N LEU A 18 -0.94 -19.63 -20.40
CA LEU A 18 -1.59 -19.17 -21.62
C LEU A 18 -2.89 -18.42 -21.32
N ASN A 19 -3.74 -18.97 -20.45
CA ASN A 19 -5.08 -18.44 -20.18
C ASN A 19 -5.11 -17.35 -19.09
N GLY A 20 -4.07 -17.26 -18.27
CA GLY A 20 -4.12 -16.54 -17.01
C GLY A 20 -4.90 -17.31 -15.94
N ARG A 21 -5.15 -16.65 -14.80
CA ARG A 21 -5.88 -17.25 -13.70
C ARG A 21 -6.89 -16.28 -13.10
N GLU A 22 -8.16 -16.62 -13.25
CA GLU A 22 -9.29 -15.88 -12.69
C GLU A 22 -9.18 -15.71 -11.16
N GLY A 23 -9.67 -14.58 -10.64
CA GLY A 23 -9.55 -14.22 -9.22
C GLY A 23 -8.12 -13.92 -8.77
N THR A 24 -7.19 -13.70 -9.72
CA THR A 24 -5.81 -13.32 -9.43
C THR A 24 -5.33 -12.24 -10.40
N ALA A 25 -4.20 -11.59 -10.08
CA ALA A 25 -3.55 -10.63 -10.97
C ALA A 25 -2.74 -11.29 -12.11
N MET A 26 -2.83 -12.61 -12.32
CA MET A 26 -2.08 -13.32 -13.37
C MET A 26 -2.80 -13.21 -14.72
N PRO A 27 -2.27 -12.43 -15.68
CA PRO A 27 -2.93 -12.22 -16.98
C PRO A 27 -2.72 -13.41 -17.91
N SER A 28 -3.46 -13.39 -19.02
CA SER A 28 -3.27 -14.29 -20.17
C SER A 28 -2.02 -13.92 -20.97
N TRP A 29 -1.16 -14.91 -21.25
CA TRP A 29 0.05 -14.74 -22.07
C TRP A 29 -0.06 -15.32 -23.48
N LYS A 30 -1.25 -15.79 -23.90
CA LYS A 30 -1.51 -16.33 -25.25
C LYS A 30 -1.04 -15.45 -26.42
N HIS A 31 -1.03 -14.13 -26.21
CA HIS A 31 -0.62 -13.16 -27.22
C HIS A 31 0.90 -13.08 -27.41
N MET A 32 1.69 -13.65 -26.48
CA MET A 32 3.15 -13.64 -26.52
C MET A 32 3.77 -15.05 -26.52
N PHE A 33 3.12 -16.04 -25.91
CA PHE A 33 3.68 -17.37 -25.70
C PHE A 33 2.96 -18.39 -26.57
N SER A 34 3.74 -19.22 -27.28
CA SER A 34 3.24 -20.47 -27.85
C SER A 34 3.00 -21.52 -26.76
N LYS A 35 2.39 -22.65 -27.13
CA LYS A 35 2.26 -23.80 -26.22
C LYS A 35 3.63 -24.33 -25.75
N ASP A 36 4.61 -24.33 -26.64
CA ASP A 36 5.96 -24.81 -26.35
C ASP A 36 6.72 -23.83 -25.45
N ASP A 37 6.54 -22.52 -25.64
CA ASP A 37 7.12 -21.50 -24.74
C ASP A 37 6.56 -21.66 -23.32
N ALA A 38 5.25 -21.86 -23.19
CA ALA A 38 4.60 -22.07 -21.90
C ALA A 38 5.10 -23.37 -21.24
N ALA A 39 5.25 -24.46 -21.99
CA ALA A 39 5.80 -25.72 -21.49
C ALA A 39 7.27 -25.58 -21.05
N GLY A 40 8.10 -24.93 -21.87
CA GLY A 40 9.50 -24.65 -21.57
C GLY A 40 9.65 -23.78 -20.32
N MET A 41 8.79 -22.77 -20.16
CA MET A 41 8.74 -21.94 -18.96
C MET A 41 8.38 -22.75 -17.72
N VAL A 42 7.38 -23.64 -17.80
CA VAL A 42 7.02 -24.53 -16.69
C VAL A 42 8.20 -25.43 -16.30
N HIS A 43 8.85 -26.05 -17.28
CA HIS A 43 10.03 -26.89 -17.03
C HIS A 43 11.15 -26.12 -16.33
N TRP A 44 11.48 -24.93 -16.85
CA TRP A 44 12.48 -24.05 -16.23
C TRP A 44 12.09 -23.67 -14.79
N LEU A 45 10.83 -23.27 -14.54
CA LEU A 45 10.35 -22.88 -13.22
C LEU A 45 10.32 -24.04 -12.21
N MET A 46 10.09 -25.27 -12.68
CA MET A 46 10.10 -26.46 -11.83
C MET A 46 11.50 -26.78 -11.31
N ASP A 47 12.55 -26.49 -12.07
CA ASP A 47 13.93 -26.76 -11.64
C ASP A 47 14.72 -25.51 -11.26
N TRP A 48 14.11 -24.34 -11.36
CA TRP A 48 14.71 -23.08 -10.98
C TRP A 48 15.25 -23.12 -9.55
N LYS A 49 16.50 -22.71 -9.37
CA LYS A 49 17.14 -22.52 -8.07
C LYS A 49 17.49 -21.06 -7.93
N ASN A 50 17.14 -20.47 -6.80
CA ASN A 50 17.69 -19.17 -6.47
C ASN A 50 19.17 -19.35 -6.12
N THR A 51 20.07 -18.89 -6.99
CA THR A 51 21.52 -18.97 -6.79
C THR A 51 22.08 -17.74 -6.08
N VAL A 52 21.24 -16.73 -5.82
CA VAL A 52 21.64 -15.49 -5.16
C VAL A 52 20.82 -15.32 -3.88
N GLU A 53 21.50 -15.36 -2.74
CA GLU A 53 20.92 -14.98 -1.46
C GLU A 53 21.34 -13.55 -1.13
N LEU A 54 20.40 -12.62 -1.29
CA LEU A 54 20.63 -11.22 -0.91
C LEU A 54 20.44 -11.08 0.59
N LYS A 55 21.36 -10.37 1.24
CA LYS A 55 21.27 -9.99 2.65
C LYS A 55 21.04 -8.50 2.76
N LEU A 56 20.13 -8.11 3.65
CA LEU A 56 19.93 -6.70 3.96
C LEU A 56 21.09 -6.22 4.83
N SER A 57 21.83 -5.22 4.34
CA SER A 57 23.06 -4.71 4.92
C SER A 57 22.97 -3.19 5.03
N LEU A 58 23.21 -2.64 6.22
CA LEU A 58 23.19 -1.19 6.41
C LEU A 58 24.26 -0.51 5.56
N ASP A 59 25.47 -1.07 5.50
CA ASP A 59 26.57 -0.52 4.72
C ASP A 59 26.24 -0.45 3.23
N ASP A 60 25.61 -1.48 2.68
CA ASP A 60 25.26 -1.51 1.26
C ASP A 60 24.12 -0.56 0.93
N VAL A 61 23.12 -0.45 1.82
CA VAL A 61 22.05 0.56 1.69
C VAL A 61 22.64 1.98 1.77
N HIS A 62 23.52 2.23 2.75
CA HIS A 62 24.14 3.53 2.99
C HIS A 62 24.97 4.01 1.79
N LYS A 63 25.70 3.11 1.10
CA LYS A 63 26.45 3.44 -0.13
C LYS A 63 25.58 4.01 -1.26
N THR A 64 24.27 3.75 -1.23
CA THR A 64 23.33 4.22 -2.27
C THR A 64 22.65 5.53 -1.93
N TRP A 65 22.81 6.03 -0.70
CA TRP A 65 22.22 7.28 -0.26
C TRP A 65 22.79 8.46 -1.03
N LYS A 66 21.90 9.32 -1.51
CA LYS A 66 22.23 10.50 -2.33
C LYS A 66 21.43 11.68 -1.86
N GLN A 67 22.13 12.76 -1.52
CA GLN A 67 21.53 14.09 -1.41
C GLN A 67 21.33 14.69 -2.81
N LEU A 68 20.11 15.14 -3.10
CA LEU A 68 19.70 15.69 -4.40
C LEU A 68 19.52 17.21 -4.38
N ALA A 69 19.17 17.78 -3.22
CA ALA A 69 19.07 19.22 -3.00
C ALA A 69 19.39 19.61 -1.54
N ASN A 70 19.64 20.90 -1.27
CA ASN A 70 19.85 21.38 0.09
C ASN A 70 18.51 21.69 0.79
N ARG A 71 18.04 20.76 1.62
CA ARG A 71 16.79 20.92 2.37
C ARG A 71 16.80 22.18 3.24
N SER A 72 17.90 22.50 3.93
CA SER A 72 17.95 23.61 4.87
C SER A 72 17.82 24.97 4.18
N GLU A 73 18.36 25.10 2.96
CA GLU A 73 18.18 26.29 2.12
C GLU A 73 16.73 26.40 1.63
N LEU A 74 16.15 25.30 1.13
CA LEU A 74 14.75 25.27 0.68
C LEU A 74 13.76 25.53 1.82
N TYR A 75 14.07 25.04 3.03
CA TYR A 75 13.28 25.30 4.22
C TYR A 75 13.19 26.79 4.55
N LYS A 76 14.32 27.48 4.51
CA LYS A 76 14.41 28.93 4.75
C LYS A 76 13.78 29.74 3.62
N LYS A 77 13.99 29.33 2.37
CA LYS A 77 13.51 30.06 1.19
C LYS A 77 12.01 29.91 0.97
N TYR A 78 11.45 28.74 1.27
CA TYR A 78 10.03 28.42 1.10
C TYR A 78 9.43 27.99 2.44
N PRO A 79 9.18 28.94 3.37
CA PRO A 79 8.57 28.64 4.67
C PRO A 79 7.11 28.21 4.54
N HIS A 80 6.44 28.61 3.46
CA HIS A 80 5.07 28.24 3.10
C HIS A 80 5.02 27.65 1.68
N PRO A 81 3.95 26.93 1.32
CA PRO A 81 3.80 26.35 -0.01
C PRO A 81 3.71 27.43 -1.09
N THR A 82 4.37 27.19 -2.22
CA THR A 82 4.38 28.13 -3.36
C THR A 82 3.30 27.84 -4.39
N ASP A 83 2.97 26.57 -4.60
CA ASP A 83 2.16 26.14 -5.75
C ASP A 83 0.69 25.89 -5.39
N VAL A 84 0.39 25.82 -4.09
CA VAL A 84 -0.94 25.58 -3.50
C VAL A 84 -1.12 26.44 -2.25
N LYS A 85 -2.36 26.54 -1.76
CA LYS A 85 -2.67 27.26 -0.52
C LYS A 85 -2.21 26.50 0.72
N ASP A 86 -2.46 25.19 0.77
CA ASP A 86 -1.99 24.28 1.82
C ASP A 86 -1.42 23.02 1.15
N VAL A 87 -0.31 22.47 1.67
CA VAL A 87 0.24 21.19 1.16
C VAL A 87 -0.75 20.04 1.28
N LYS A 88 -1.73 20.14 2.18
CA LYS A 88 -2.82 19.16 2.32
C LYS A 88 -3.77 19.12 1.12
N ASP A 89 -3.73 20.14 0.27
CA ASP A 89 -4.46 20.16 -0.99
C ASP A 89 -3.78 19.31 -2.08
N ILE A 90 -2.54 18.83 -1.85
CA ILE A 90 -1.80 18.03 -2.82
C ILE A 90 -2.17 16.55 -2.69
N THR A 91 -2.64 15.96 -3.80
CA THR A 91 -2.79 14.51 -3.97
C THR A 91 -1.65 13.96 -4.80
N PHE A 92 -1.22 12.73 -4.47
CA PHE A 92 -0.22 11.99 -5.25
C PHE A 92 -0.90 10.96 -6.15
N ALA A 93 -0.56 10.94 -7.43
CA ALA A 93 -0.98 9.89 -8.36
C ALA A 93 0.23 9.13 -8.89
N THR A 94 0.14 7.80 -8.89
CA THR A 94 1.20 6.94 -9.42
C THR A 94 0.91 6.61 -10.88
N GLU A 95 1.78 7.07 -11.79
CA GLU A 95 1.81 6.52 -13.15
C GLU A 95 2.70 5.27 -13.16
N ARG A 96 2.10 4.16 -12.75
CA ARG A 96 2.80 2.91 -12.41
C ARG A 96 3.80 2.47 -13.49
N ASP A 97 3.32 2.25 -14.71
CA ASP A 97 4.18 1.70 -15.78
C ASP A 97 5.12 2.77 -16.35
N ALA A 98 4.80 4.05 -16.14
CA ALA A 98 5.69 5.18 -16.45
C ALA A 98 6.87 5.29 -15.48
N SER A 99 6.75 4.68 -14.30
CA SER A 99 7.67 4.90 -13.19
C SER A 99 7.70 6.36 -12.70
N LEU A 100 6.53 7.02 -12.71
CA LEU A 100 6.36 8.42 -12.30
C LEU A 100 5.40 8.55 -11.11
N VAL A 101 5.59 9.64 -10.37
CA VAL A 101 4.65 10.15 -9.38
C VAL A 101 4.29 11.59 -9.73
N ASP A 102 3.00 11.85 -9.77
CA ASP A 102 2.40 13.16 -10.05
C ASP A 102 1.97 13.81 -8.74
N PHE A 103 2.20 15.12 -8.64
CA PHE A 103 1.71 15.97 -7.56
C PHE A 103 0.59 16.83 -8.14
N ILE A 104 -0.61 16.73 -7.58
CA ILE A 104 -1.83 17.30 -8.14
C ILE A 104 -2.48 18.21 -7.11
N ASP A 105 -2.79 19.45 -7.47
CA ASP A 105 -3.66 20.31 -6.68
C ASP A 105 -5.10 19.78 -6.76
N SER A 106 -5.57 19.23 -5.64
CA SER A 106 -6.86 18.55 -5.56
C SER A 106 -8.05 19.53 -5.55
N THR A 107 -7.80 20.83 -5.39
CA THR A 107 -8.86 21.85 -5.40
C THR A 107 -9.34 22.19 -6.82
N ASN A 108 -8.49 21.95 -7.82
CA ASN A 108 -8.75 22.30 -9.22
C ASN A 108 -8.28 21.24 -10.24
N GLY A 109 -7.64 20.16 -9.80
CA GLY A 109 -7.18 19.06 -10.64
C GLY A 109 -5.87 19.33 -11.42
N LYS A 110 -5.19 20.45 -11.16
CA LYS A 110 -3.96 20.82 -11.88
C LYS A 110 -2.79 19.94 -11.44
N VAL A 111 -2.13 19.29 -12.39
CA VAL A 111 -0.82 18.65 -12.15
C VAL A 111 0.23 19.74 -11.93
N LEU A 112 0.84 19.75 -10.75
CA LEU A 112 1.86 20.71 -10.31
C LEU A 112 3.25 20.30 -10.80
N SER A 113 3.59 19.02 -10.59
CA SER A 113 4.86 18.44 -10.99
C SER A 113 4.75 16.93 -11.19
N ARG A 114 5.78 16.35 -11.81
CA ARG A 114 5.86 14.92 -12.14
C ARG A 114 7.31 14.45 -12.12
N HIS A 115 7.56 13.42 -11.32
CA HIS A 115 8.91 13.00 -10.95
C HIS A 115 9.17 11.53 -11.26
N LYS A 116 10.39 11.22 -11.71
CA LYS A 116 10.88 9.83 -11.75
C LYS A 116 11.30 9.40 -10.35
N ALA A 117 10.46 8.63 -9.66
CA ALA A 117 10.72 8.15 -8.29
C ALA A 117 11.09 6.65 -8.17
N GLY A 118 11.14 5.92 -9.28
CA GLY A 118 11.70 4.56 -9.37
C GLY A 118 10.77 3.64 -10.12
N PHE A 119 11.23 2.44 -10.47
CA PHE A 119 10.41 1.54 -11.28
C PHE A 119 9.11 1.19 -10.54
N ALA A 120 7.99 1.53 -11.17
CA ALA A 120 6.65 1.38 -10.64
C ALA A 120 6.55 1.82 -9.17
N VAL A 121 6.40 3.13 -8.95
CA VAL A 121 6.07 3.68 -7.63
C VAL A 121 4.93 2.86 -7.01
N HIS A 122 5.04 2.54 -5.72
CA HIS A 122 4.03 1.73 -5.05
C HIS A 122 3.16 2.54 -4.11
N VAL A 123 3.78 3.31 -3.21
CA VAL A 123 3.09 4.16 -2.25
C VAL A 123 3.87 5.47 -2.09
N THR A 124 3.14 6.57 -1.97
CA THR A 124 3.68 7.86 -1.53
C THR A 124 2.93 8.29 -0.28
N VAL A 125 3.65 8.63 0.79
CA VAL A 125 3.08 9.01 2.09
C VAL A 125 3.66 10.34 2.56
N THR A 126 2.93 10.99 3.47
CA THR A 126 3.40 12.16 4.22
C THR A 126 3.29 11.86 5.72
N ASN A 127 3.94 12.69 6.53
CA ASN A 127 3.64 12.70 7.97
C ASN A 127 2.24 13.30 8.19
N LYS A 128 1.37 12.56 8.90
CA LYS A 128 -0.04 12.95 9.16
C LYS A 128 -0.20 14.31 9.89
N ARG A 129 0.80 14.73 10.68
CA ARG A 129 0.76 15.96 11.51
C ARG A 129 1.52 17.13 10.88
N MET A 130 2.60 16.85 10.16
CA MET A 130 3.54 17.81 9.59
C MET A 130 3.84 17.47 8.12
N PRO A 131 2.85 17.60 7.22
CA PRO A 131 2.92 17.07 5.86
C PRO A 131 3.78 17.91 4.89
N ARG A 132 4.86 18.56 5.34
CA ARG A 132 5.74 19.33 4.45
C ARG A 132 6.51 18.44 3.46
N TYR A 133 6.87 17.23 3.89
CA TYR A 133 7.67 16.31 3.08
C TYR A 133 6.83 15.09 2.67
N ALA A 134 6.98 14.68 1.42
CA ALA A 134 6.43 13.44 0.90
C ALA A 134 7.55 12.43 0.66
N TYR A 135 7.24 11.16 0.86
CA TYR A 135 8.16 10.04 0.72
C TYR A 135 7.53 9.03 -0.22
N SER A 136 8.25 8.63 -1.25
CA SER A 136 7.78 7.70 -2.25
C SER A 136 8.69 6.48 -2.30
N ILE A 137 8.12 5.28 -2.23
CA ILE A 137 8.84 4.01 -2.40
C ILE A 137 8.46 3.37 -3.74
N SER A 138 9.46 3.01 -4.53
CA SER A 138 9.24 2.25 -5.76
C SER A 138 9.27 0.75 -5.51
N ARG A 139 8.65 -0.01 -6.42
CA ARG A 139 8.71 -1.48 -6.39
C ARG A 139 10.12 -2.03 -6.54
N SER A 140 11.02 -1.25 -7.14
CA SER A 140 12.46 -1.56 -7.23
C SER A 140 13.25 -1.19 -5.98
N GLY A 141 12.63 -0.61 -4.94
CA GLY A 141 13.27 -0.26 -3.67
C GLY A 141 13.93 1.12 -3.60
N ARG A 142 13.62 2.03 -4.53
CA ARG A 142 14.09 3.41 -4.43
C ARG A 142 13.15 4.22 -3.55
N LEU A 143 13.65 4.66 -2.40
CA LEU A 143 13.00 5.62 -1.52
C LEU A 143 13.42 7.04 -1.92
N THR A 144 12.47 7.93 -2.17
CA THR A 144 12.72 9.34 -2.54
C THR A 144 11.92 10.28 -1.64
N MET A 145 12.55 11.38 -1.21
CA MET A 145 11.95 12.43 -0.38
C MET A 145 11.75 13.70 -1.21
N PHE A 146 10.59 14.36 -1.09
CA PHE A 146 10.22 15.58 -1.83
C PHE A 146 9.83 16.71 -0.85
N ASP A 147 10.11 17.97 -1.20
CA ASP A 147 9.64 19.15 -0.44
C ASP A 147 8.36 19.73 -1.05
N LEU A 148 7.22 19.56 -0.37
CA LEU A 148 5.92 20.01 -0.86
C LEU A 148 5.78 21.54 -0.87
N ASN A 149 6.58 22.24 -0.06
CA ASN A 149 6.51 23.70 -0.02
C ASN A 149 7.21 24.36 -1.20
N ALA A 150 8.27 23.73 -1.71
CA ALA A 150 9.11 24.31 -2.75
C ALA A 150 8.46 24.14 -4.14
N PRO A 151 8.68 25.08 -5.06
CA PRO A 151 8.03 25.08 -6.36
C PRO A 151 8.46 23.86 -7.19
N GLY A 152 7.48 23.16 -7.74
CA GLY A 152 7.67 21.92 -8.49
C GLY A 152 8.09 20.72 -7.64
N GLN A 153 7.88 20.78 -6.33
CA GLN A 153 8.07 19.69 -5.35
C GLN A 153 9.39 18.91 -5.51
N PRO A 154 10.56 19.59 -5.48
CA PRO A 154 11.84 18.98 -5.79
C PRO A 154 12.20 17.82 -4.86
N ALA A 155 12.80 16.78 -5.42
CA ALA A 155 13.43 15.69 -4.67
C ALA A 155 14.65 16.22 -3.89
N LEU A 156 14.68 15.88 -2.61
CA LEU A 156 15.71 16.32 -1.66
C LEU A 156 16.79 15.27 -1.47
N ALA A 157 16.41 13.99 -1.45
CA ALA A 157 17.29 12.87 -1.25
C ALA A 157 16.68 11.59 -1.83
N SER A 158 17.53 10.59 -2.05
CA SER A 158 17.10 9.24 -2.42
C SER A 158 18.03 8.18 -1.86
N VAL A 159 17.51 6.98 -1.62
CA VAL A 159 18.29 5.81 -1.22
C VAL A 159 17.67 4.52 -1.76
N GLN A 160 18.50 3.53 -2.06
CA GLN A 160 18.09 2.20 -2.51
C GLN A 160 18.03 1.27 -1.29
N VAL A 161 16.82 1.02 -0.76
CA VAL A 161 16.63 0.26 0.50
C VAL A 161 16.64 -1.26 0.30
N GLY A 162 16.18 -1.72 -0.86
CA GLY A 162 16.15 -3.12 -1.26
C GLY A 162 16.10 -3.25 -2.77
N GLN A 163 15.80 -4.44 -3.30
CA GLN A 163 15.55 -4.64 -4.74
C GLN A 163 14.06 -4.81 -5.03
N GLU A 164 13.28 -5.21 -4.03
CA GLU A 164 11.84 -5.24 -4.09
C GLU A 164 11.24 -4.68 -2.81
N SER A 165 10.47 -3.59 -2.89
CA SER A 165 9.91 -2.91 -1.71
C SER A 165 8.46 -2.50 -1.90
N ARG A 166 7.67 -2.45 -0.82
CA ARG A 166 6.24 -2.11 -0.86
C ARG A 166 5.78 -1.29 0.35
N GLY A 167 6.28 -1.60 1.55
CA GLY A 167 5.88 -0.90 2.77
C GLY A 167 6.55 0.46 2.91
N LEU A 168 5.82 1.45 3.42
CA LEU A 168 6.37 2.77 3.74
C LEU A 168 5.54 3.45 4.83
N ALA A 169 6.20 4.01 5.85
CA ALA A 169 5.56 4.77 6.91
C ALA A 169 6.48 5.87 7.44
N VAL A 170 5.90 6.96 7.97
CA VAL A 170 6.66 8.09 8.54
C VAL A 170 6.22 8.28 9.98
N SER A 171 7.18 8.21 10.91
CA SER A 171 6.91 8.39 12.34
C SER A 171 6.08 9.65 12.61
N PRO A 172 5.10 9.62 13.54
CA PRO A 172 4.25 10.76 13.85
C PRO A 172 4.99 12.04 14.26
N ASP A 173 6.18 11.94 14.85
CA ASP A 173 7.03 13.09 15.21
C ASP A 173 7.92 13.60 14.05
N GLY A 174 7.80 12.97 12.87
CA GLY A 174 8.45 13.39 11.63
C GLY A 174 9.97 13.24 11.63
N LYS A 175 10.54 12.44 12.54
CA LYS A 175 11.99 12.23 12.62
C LYS A 175 12.49 11.08 11.77
N TYR A 176 11.67 10.05 11.57
CA TYR A 176 12.06 8.80 10.91
C TYR A 176 11.05 8.37 9.85
N VAL A 177 11.57 7.70 8.82
CA VAL A 177 10.81 7.01 7.78
C VAL A 177 11.29 5.56 7.72
N MET A 178 10.37 4.61 7.58
CA MET A 178 10.69 3.19 7.46
C MET A 178 10.14 2.64 6.15
N ALA A 179 10.99 1.95 5.39
CA ALA A 179 10.62 1.25 4.17
C ALA A 179 10.74 -0.27 4.35
N GLY A 180 9.79 -1.01 3.76
CA GLY A 180 9.67 -2.47 3.90
C GLY A 180 9.99 -3.20 2.61
N ASP A 181 10.87 -4.19 2.73
CA ASP A 181 11.45 -4.94 1.63
C ASP A 181 10.93 -6.38 1.57
N TYR A 182 10.64 -6.81 0.35
CA TYR A 182 10.43 -8.19 0.00
C TYR A 182 11.75 -8.91 -0.26
N ASN A 183 12.73 -8.22 -0.85
CA ASN A 183 14.03 -8.80 -1.18
C ASN A 183 15.14 -7.72 -1.24
N PRO A 184 16.27 -7.89 -0.53
CA PRO A 184 16.42 -8.80 0.62
C PRO A 184 15.33 -8.53 1.67
N GLY A 185 14.79 -9.57 2.29
CA GLY A 185 13.69 -9.41 3.24
C GLY A 185 14.11 -8.59 4.46
N GLY A 186 13.33 -7.58 4.81
CA GLY A 186 13.53 -6.78 6.01
C GLY A 186 12.91 -5.39 5.92
N ALA A 187 13.30 -4.52 6.85
CA ALA A 187 12.94 -3.11 6.81
C ALA A 187 14.18 -2.23 7.00
N VAL A 188 14.13 -1.02 6.44
CA VAL A 188 15.16 0.01 6.58
C VAL A 188 14.55 1.23 7.24
N LEU A 189 15.15 1.70 8.33
CA LEU A 189 14.80 2.96 9.00
C LEU A 189 15.82 4.03 8.60
N CYS A 190 15.33 5.15 8.10
CA CYS A 190 16.11 6.32 7.72
C CYS A 190 15.69 7.56 8.52
N ASP A 191 16.60 8.53 8.64
CA ASP A 191 16.25 9.88 9.08
C ASP A 191 15.30 10.51 8.05
N ALA A 192 14.13 10.98 8.48
CA ALA A 192 13.11 11.52 7.59
C ALA A 192 13.50 12.88 7.01
N LYS A 193 14.50 13.56 7.56
CA LYS A 193 14.92 14.89 7.12
C LYS A 193 16.01 14.83 6.05
N THR A 194 16.67 13.70 5.89
CA THR A 194 17.83 13.54 4.99
C THR A 194 17.79 12.27 4.15
N LEU A 195 16.97 11.29 4.54
CA LEU A 195 17.00 9.90 4.08
C LEU A 195 18.29 9.13 4.38
N GLU A 196 19.15 9.64 5.27
CA GLU A 196 20.31 8.90 5.74
C GLU A 196 19.85 7.58 6.41
N PRO A 197 20.32 6.41 5.96
CA PRO A 197 19.97 5.13 6.57
C PRO A 197 20.58 5.01 7.96
N LEU A 198 19.74 4.71 8.96
CA LEU A 198 20.16 4.62 10.36
C LEU A 198 20.22 3.17 10.85
N LYS A 199 19.30 2.32 10.38
CA LYS A 199 19.22 0.92 10.82
C LYS A 199 18.52 0.03 9.80
N VAL A 200 18.93 -1.25 9.76
CA VAL A 200 18.22 -2.30 9.04
C VAL A 200 17.68 -3.37 10.01
N TYR A 201 16.58 -4.00 9.63
CA TYR A 201 15.94 -5.12 10.35
C TYR A 201 15.81 -6.30 9.40
N PRO A 202 16.85 -7.13 9.24
CA PRO A 202 16.79 -8.30 8.36
C PRO A 202 15.76 -9.31 8.86
N THR A 203 14.98 -9.87 7.95
CA THR A 203 13.97 -10.90 8.23
C THR A 203 14.27 -12.18 7.46
N SER A 204 15.55 -12.52 7.27
CA SER A 204 16.00 -13.70 6.52
C SER A 204 15.76 -15.04 7.22
N SER A 205 15.52 -15.02 8.54
CA SER A 205 15.31 -16.21 9.37
C SER A 205 14.17 -15.97 10.35
N VAL A 206 12.95 -16.30 9.92
CA VAL A 206 11.73 -16.17 10.70
C VAL A 206 11.01 -17.52 10.66
N ILE A 207 10.49 -17.96 11.80
CA ILE A 207 9.65 -19.15 11.87
C ILE A 207 8.26 -18.82 11.31
N ASP A 208 7.78 -19.62 10.37
CA ASP A 208 6.44 -19.48 9.80
C ASP A 208 5.39 -20.24 10.64
N PRO A 209 4.08 -20.06 10.38
CA PRO A 209 3.03 -20.74 11.15
C PRO A 209 3.01 -22.26 10.97
N ASP A 210 3.76 -22.80 10.01
CA ASP A 210 3.93 -24.23 9.77
C ASP A 210 5.22 -24.78 10.42
N GLY A 211 5.95 -23.94 11.17
CA GLY A 211 7.17 -24.30 11.89
C GLY A 211 8.45 -24.28 11.06
N ASN A 212 8.41 -23.82 9.80
CA ASN A 212 9.58 -23.73 8.95
C ASN A 212 10.33 -22.41 9.18
N ILE A 213 11.65 -22.43 9.12
CA ILE A 213 12.47 -21.22 9.20
C ILE A 213 12.84 -20.75 7.79
N GLY A 214 12.61 -19.48 7.49
CA GLY A 214 13.00 -18.89 6.21
C GLY A 214 12.85 -17.37 6.17
N PRO A 215 13.10 -16.76 5.00
CA PRO A 215 12.93 -15.32 4.83
C PRO A 215 11.46 -14.93 4.85
N SER A 216 11.14 -13.84 5.53
CA SER A 216 9.83 -13.21 5.47
C SER A 216 9.91 -11.85 4.80
N ARG A 217 9.03 -11.62 3.83
CA ARG A 217 8.83 -10.30 3.24
C ARG A 217 8.18 -9.36 4.25
N VAL A 218 8.50 -8.06 4.17
CA VAL A 218 7.80 -7.02 4.93
C VAL A 218 6.71 -6.41 4.04
N ALA A 219 5.46 -6.54 4.47
CA ALA A 219 4.31 -5.98 3.75
C ALA A 219 3.94 -4.60 4.30
N PHE A 220 2.92 -4.51 5.15
CA PHE A 220 2.51 -3.26 5.77
C PHE A 220 3.51 -2.74 6.81
N ILE A 221 3.60 -1.41 6.93
CA ILE A 221 4.25 -0.70 8.04
C ILE A 221 3.27 0.36 8.56
N ALA A 222 3.02 0.37 9.87
CA ALA A 222 2.19 1.33 10.58
C ALA A 222 3.05 2.40 11.29
N ASP A 223 2.59 3.65 11.23
CA ASP A 223 3.09 4.81 11.96
C ASP A 223 2.11 5.26 13.06
N THR A 224 1.98 4.45 14.12
CA THR A 224 0.91 4.61 15.11
C THR A 224 1.04 5.87 15.96
N PRO A 225 -0.07 6.62 16.19
CA PRO A 225 -0.08 7.74 17.13
C PRO A 225 -0.08 7.30 18.61
N TYR A 226 -0.28 6.01 18.91
CA TYR A 226 -0.44 5.50 20.27
C TYR A 226 0.84 5.57 21.11
N ALA A 227 1.96 5.21 20.51
CA ALA A 227 3.28 5.12 21.13
C ALA A 227 4.34 5.40 20.06
N PRO A 228 5.61 5.66 20.43
CA PRO A 228 6.67 5.89 19.47
C PRO A 228 7.12 4.60 18.76
N TYR A 229 6.17 3.95 18.07
CA TYR A 229 6.34 2.66 17.43
C TYR A 229 6.24 2.74 15.91
N PHE A 230 7.10 1.98 15.24
CA PHE A 230 6.77 1.41 13.93
C PHE A 230 6.32 -0.03 14.12
N VAL A 231 5.30 -0.45 13.38
CA VAL A 231 4.75 -1.80 13.45
C VAL A 231 4.77 -2.38 12.04
N PHE A 232 5.36 -3.54 11.81
CA PHE A 232 5.41 -4.09 10.45
C PHE A 232 5.08 -5.57 10.38
N ALA A 233 4.38 -5.95 9.31
CA ALA A 233 3.88 -7.31 9.10
C ALA A 233 4.91 -8.16 8.35
N LEU A 234 5.24 -9.31 8.93
CA LEU A 234 6.10 -10.31 8.35
C LEU A 234 5.22 -11.29 7.57
N LYS A 235 5.07 -11.02 6.27
CA LYS A 235 4.13 -11.67 5.36
C LYS A 235 4.20 -13.19 5.41
N ASP A 236 5.39 -13.75 5.24
CA ASP A 236 5.57 -15.20 5.18
C ASP A 236 5.64 -15.82 6.58
N GLY A 237 6.23 -15.10 7.54
CA GLY A 237 6.37 -15.56 8.91
C GLY A 237 5.06 -15.62 9.71
N GLY A 238 4.07 -14.78 9.40
CA GLY A 238 2.86 -14.70 10.22
C GLY A 238 3.07 -13.97 11.56
N HIS A 239 4.10 -13.12 11.61
CA HIS A 239 4.50 -12.33 12.77
C HIS A 239 4.26 -10.84 12.52
N VAL A 240 4.17 -10.06 13.60
CA VAL A 240 4.27 -8.60 13.57
C VAL A 240 5.42 -8.18 14.48
N TYR A 241 6.33 -7.37 13.95
CA TYR A 241 7.40 -6.76 14.75
C TYR A 241 7.04 -5.33 15.11
N ILE A 242 7.40 -4.94 16.34
CA ILE A 242 7.15 -3.61 16.91
C ILE A 242 8.51 -2.99 17.26
N VAL A 243 8.87 -1.90 16.61
CA VAL A 243 10.12 -1.15 16.84
C VAL A 243 9.83 0.09 17.66
N ASP A 244 10.54 0.29 18.78
CA ASP A 244 10.47 1.52 19.58
C ASP A 244 11.49 2.54 19.12
N TYR A 245 11.04 3.56 18.40
CA TYR A 245 11.94 4.57 17.86
C TYR A 245 12.33 5.66 18.86
N SER A 246 11.80 5.62 20.10
CA SER A 246 12.21 6.53 21.18
C SER A 246 13.44 6.07 21.95
N LYS A 247 13.86 4.80 21.77
CA LYS A 247 14.99 4.20 22.48
C LYS A 247 16.27 4.27 21.64
N PRO A 248 17.44 4.31 22.28
CA PRO A 248 18.72 4.15 21.59
C PRO A 248 18.71 2.88 20.74
N ASP A 249 19.30 2.97 19.56
CA ASP A 249 19.39 1.89 18.58
C ASP A 249 18.05 1.35 18.06
N PHE A 250 16.90 1.97 18.32
CA PHE A 250 15.61 1.58 17.72
C PHE A 250 15.31 0.05 17.86
N PRO A 251 15.23 -0.49 19.08
CA PRO A 251 15.08 -1.93 19.31
C PRO A 251 13.70 -2.43 18.85
N ILE A 252 13.66 -3.70 18.41
CA ILE A 252 12.40 -4.45 18.36
C ILE A 252 12.01 -4.76 19.81
N VAL A 253 10.86 -4.22 20.23
CA VAL A 253 10.32 -4.36 21.59
C VAL A 253 9.11 -5.32 21.67
N GLY A 254 8.71 -5.88 20.53
CA GLY A 254 7.67 -6.89 20.42
C GLY A 254 7.83 -7.71 19.14
N ASP A 255 7.67 -9.02 19.30
CA ASP A 255 7.47 -10.00 18.22
C ASP A 255 6.17 -10.74 18.53
N VAL A 256 5.16 -10.52 17.68
CA VAL A 256 3.80 -11.06 17.89
C VAL A 256 3.54 -12.18 16.87
N PRO A 257 3.70 -13.46 17.26
CA PRO A 257 3.54 -14.59 16.36
C PRO A 257 2.06 -15.04 16.23
N ASN A 258 1.85 -16.11 15.47
CA ASN A 258 0.59 -16.86 15.41
C ASN A 258 -0.61 -16.07 14.90
N ILE A 259 -0.40 -15.02 14.12
CA ILE A 259 -1.49 -14.22 13.56
C ILE A 259 -2.23 -15.06 12.50
N GLY A 260 -1.49 -15.60 11.53
CA GLY A 260 -2.00 -16.46 10.48
C GLY A 260 -1.02 -16.53 9.32
N LYS A 261 -1.46 -17.11 8.20
CA LYS A 261 -0.64 -17.32 7.01
C LYS A 261 -0.80 -16.16 6.04
N ILE A 262 0.32 -15.70 5.48
CA ILE A 262 0.37 -14.67 4.43
C ILE A 262 -0.25 -13.36 4.92
N LEU A 263 0.49 -12.66 5.80
CA LEU A 263 0.09 -11.33 6.24
C LEU A 263 0.26 -10.31 5.10
N HIS A 264 -0.60 -9.30 5.06
CA HIS A 264 -0.59 -8.31 3.99
C HIS A 264 -0.70 -6.90 4.54
N ASP A 265 -1.85 -6.27 4.33
CA ASP A 265 -2.13 -4.90 4.76
C ASP A 265 -2.63 -4.89 6.20
N ALA A 266 -2.54 -3.73 6.82
CA ALA A 266 -3.10 -3.51 8.13
C ALA A 266 -3.60 -2.07 8.26
N PHE A 267 -4.30 -1.80 9.36
CA PHE A 267 -4.70 -0.46 9.72
C PHE A 267 -4.87 -0.31 11.22
N GLU A 268 -5.03 0.92 11.65
CA GLU A 268 -5.11 1.32 13.04
C GLU A 268 -6.55 1.66 13.41
N ASN A 269 -6.98 1.32 14.62
CA ASN A 269 -8.29 1.73 15.10
C ASN A 269 -8.37 3.25 15.31
N GLU A 270 -9.55 3.83 15.11
CA GLU A 270 -9.88 5.18 15.57
C GLU A 270 -10.55 5.15 16.96
N GLY A 271 -11.06 6.31 17.41
CA GLY A 271 -11.83 6.44 18.65
C GLY A 271 -10.97 6.68 19.90
N LYS A 272 -11.51 6.34 21.08
CA LYS A 272 -10.89 6.64 22.39
C LYS A 272 -9.50 6.04 22.57
N GLN A 273 -9.20 4.95 21.88
CA GLN A 273 -7.92 4.24 21.94
C GLN A 273 -7.18 4.35 20.61
N ILE A 274 -7.28 5.50 19.93
CA ILE A 274 -6.71 5.71 18.60
C ILE A 274 -5.28 5.16 18.46
N GLY A 275 -5.07 4.34 17.44
CA GLY A 275 -3.77 3.74 17.12
C GLY A 275 -3.30 2.61 18.05
N ARG A 276 -4.04 2.26 19.12
CA ARG A 276 -3.61 1.21 20.05
C ARG A 276 -3.67 -0.19 19.43
N PHE A 277 -4.72 -0.44 18.64
CA PHE A 277 -4.94 -1.72 17.99
C PHE A 277 -4.56 -1.63 16.52
N VAL A 278 -3.74 -2.58 16.08
CA VAL A 278 -3.38 -2.75 14.67
C VAL A 278 -4.07 -4.00 14.14
N TYR A 279 -4.96 -3.82 13.17
CA TYR A 279 -5.70 -4.89 12.50
C TYR A 279 -4.93 -5.35 11.27
N VAL A 280 -4.34 -6.54 11.31
CA VAL A 280 -3.47 -7.08 10.25
C VAL A 280 -4.19 -8.18 9.48
N ALA A 281 -4.32 -8.01 8.17
CA ALA A 281 -4.95 -9.00 7.31
C ALA A 281 -4.06 -10.23 7.13
N SER A 282 -4.62 -11.41 7.40
CA SER A 282 -4.02 -12.70 7.10
C SER A 282 -4.76 -13.34 5.93
N GLN A 283 -4.32 -13.05 4.71
CA GLN A 283 -5.00 -13.49 3.49
C GLN A 283 -5.06 -15.02 3.35
N GLY A 284 -4.01 -15.72 3.79
CA GLY A 284 -3.98 -17.19 3.74
C GLY A 284 -4.78 -17.88 4.85
N SER A 285 -5.42 -17.11 5.74
CA SER A 285 -6.20 -17.64 6.86
C SER A 285 -7.57 -16.96 7.00
N ASP A 286 -7.96 -16.13 6.03
CA ASP A 286 -9.28 -15.49 5.97
C ASP A 286 -9.69 -14.78 7.28
N LEU A 287 -8.75 -14.03 7.87
CA LEU A 287 -8.98 -13.34 9.14
C LEU A 287 -8.18 -12.02 9.24
N MET A 288 -8.62 -11.15 10.14
CA MET A 288 -7.86 -10.00 10.65
C MET A 288 -7.30 -10.33 12.03
N GLY A 289 -5.99 -10.26 12.22
CA GLY A 289 -5.36 -10.33 13.53
C GLY A 289 -5.37 -8.97 14.23
N VAL A 290 -5.66 -8.95 15.53
CA VAL A 290 -5.77 -7.72 16.31
C VAL A 290 -4.58 -7.63 17.26
N ILE A 291 -3.64 -6.72 16.99
CA ILE A 291 -2.44 -6.53 17.82
C ILE A 291 -2.70 -5.40 18.81
N ASP A 292 -2.60 -5.66 20.11
CA ASP A 292 -2.66 -4.62 21.14
C ASP A 292 -1.24 -4.09 21.42
N LEU A 293 -0.97 -2.83 21.05
CA LEU A 293 0.34 -2.22 21.24
C LEU A 293 0.66 -1.88 22.71
N LYS A 294 -0.33 -1.90 23.61
CA LYS A 294 -0.11 -1.75 25.06
C LYS A 294 0.59 -2.96 25.64
N THR A 295 0.05 -4.14 25.36
CA THR A 295 0.57 -5.43 25.87
C THR A 295 1.60 -6.04 24.92
N ARG A 296 1.62 -5.60 23.65
CA ARG A 296 2.45 -6.12 22.55
C ARG A 296 2.15 -7.59 22.29
N THR A 297 0.86 -7.94 22.27
CA THR A 297 0.36 -9.30 22.08
C THR A 297 -0.77 -9.34 21.05
N LEU A 298 -1.02 -10.53 20.51
CA LEU A 298 -2.21 -10.81 19.72
C LEU A 298 -3.42 -10.85 20.66
N ALA A 299 -4.29 -9.84 20.57
CA ALA A 299 -5.46 -9.70 21.42
C ALA A 299 -6.64 -10.54 20.93
N ALA A 300 -6.86 -10.60 19.61
CA ALA A 300 -7.97 -11.32 19.01
C ALA A 300 -7.69 -11.68 17.54
N LYS A 301 -8.58 -12.48 16.96
CA LYS A 301 -8.67 -12.73 15.51
C LYS A 301 -10.13 -12.59 15.08
N VAL A 302 -10.38 -11.73 14.11
CA VAL A 302 -11.69 -11.57 13.46
C VAL A 302 -11.71 -12.46 12.23
N TYR A 303 -12.47 -13.54 12.24
CA TYR A 303 -12.65 -14.38 11.05
C TYR A 303 -13.56 -13.67 10.05
N THR A 304 -13.09 -13.48 8.81
CA THR A 304 -13.80 -12.69 7.81
C THR A 304 -14.70 -13.52 6.90
N GLY A 305 -14.61 -14.86 6.98
CA GLY A 305 -15.42 -15.78 6.19
C GLY A 305 -14.59 -16.60 5.18
N PRO A 306 -15.11 -17.74 4.71
CA PRO A 306 -14.33 -18.72 3.96
C PRO A 306 -13.84 -18.18 2.61
N GLY A 307 -12.53 -18.25 2.38
CA GLY A 307 -11.90 -17.85 1.11
C GLY A 307 -11.92 -16.35 0.83
N THR A 308 -12.30 -15.52 1.80
CA THR A 308 -12.47 -14.07 1.64
C THR A 308 -11.17 -13.35 1.33
N LYS A 309 -10.03 -13.82 1.84
CA LYS A 309 -8.72 -13.15 1.73
C LYS A 309 -8.83 -11.66 2.02
N PRO A 310 -8.98 -11.25 3.29
CA PRO A 310 -9.23 -9.86 3.62
C PRO A 310 -8.11 -8.95 3.09
N HIS A 311 -8.51 -7.81 2.54
CA HIS A 311 -7.61 -6.79 2.02
C HIS A 311 -8.17 -5.41 2.38
N PRO A 312 -7.74 -4.84 3.51
CA PRO A 312 -8.26 -3.56 3.99
C PRO A 312 -7.64 -2.38 3.22
N GLY A 313 -6.46 -2.56 2.62
CA GLY A 313 -5.63 -1.41 2.24
C GLY A 313 -5.27 -0.60 3.49
N GLN A 314 -5.69 0.67 3.55
CA GLN A 314 -5.58 1.49 4.77
C GLN A 314 -6.71 1.25 5.78
N GLY A 315 -7.68 0.39 5.44
CA GLY A 315 -8.83 0.05 6.26
C GLY A 315 -9.78 1.23 6.51
N SER A 316 -10.82 0.94 7.28
CA SER A 316 -11.76 1.96 7.74
C SER A 316 -12.11 1.71 9.19
N SER A 317 -12.08 2.76 10.01
CA SER A 317 -12.53 2.73 11.41
C SER A 317 -13.37 3.98 11.66
N TRP A 318 -14.57 3.84 12.21
CA TRP A 318 -15.47 4.98 12.45
C TRP A 318 -16.45 4.72 13.60
N TYR A 319 -17.06 5.79 14.12
CA TYR A 319 -18.13 5.69 15.11
C TYR A 319 -19.50 5.47 14.45
N ASN A 320 -20.25 4.52 14.98
CA ASN A 320 -21.64 4.22 14.68
C ASN A 320 -22.47 4.30 15.99
N LYS A 321 -23.67 4.88 15.94
CA LYS A 321 -24.47 5.11 17.17
C LYS A 321 -25.00 3.81 17.83
N ASP A 322 -25.14 2.73 17.06
CA ASP A 322 -25.78 1.49 17.48
C ASP A 322 -24.73 0.47 17.97
N TYR A 323 -23.54 0.45 17.35
CA TYR A 323 -22.46 -0.49 17.64
C TYR A 323 -21.21 0.14 18.30
N GLY A 324 -21.17 1.46 18.45
CA GLY A 324 -19.97 2.16 18.88
C GLY A 324 -18.91 2.22 17.78
N GLN A 325 -17.63 1.98 18.12
CA GLN A 325 -16.55 2.02 17.14
C GLN A 325 -16.58 0.76 16.27
N LEU A 326 -16.64 0.94 14.95
CA LEU A 326 -16.61 -0.12 13.95
C LEU A 326 -15.32 -0.08 13.16
N ASN A 327 -15.00 -1.22 12.53
CA ASN A 327 -13.85 -1.41 11.65
C ASN A 327 -14.28 -2.21 10.42
N ALA A 328 -13.58 -2.06 9.29
CA ALA A 328 -13.92 -2.77 8.06
C ALA A 328 -12.71 -3.16 7.20
N THR A 329 -12.91 -4.24 6.42
CA THR A 329 -12.01 -4.70 5.36
C THR A 329 -12.83 -5.15 4.14
N ASN A 330 -12.24 -5.08 2.95
CA ASN A 330 -12.79 -5.77 1.79
C ASN A 330 -12.42 -7.25 1.80
N SER A 331 -13.27 -8.07 1.19
CA SER A 331 -12.87 -9.36 0.63
C SER A 331 -12.34 -9.19 -0.78
N MET A 332 -11.15 -9.74 -1.07
CA MET A 332 -10.60 -9.78 -2.42
C MET A 332 -11.30 -10.78 -3.35
N ASN A 333 -11.94 -11.78 -2.77
CA ASN A 333 -12.34 -13.00 -3.48
C ASN A 333 -13.86 -13.17 -3.54
N VAL A 334 -14.58 -12.87 -2.45
CA VAL A 334 -16.02 -13.12 -2.31
C VAL A 334 -16.83 -11.92 -2.79
N GLY A 335 -16.32 -10.70 -2.61
CA GLY A 335 -16.99 -9.47 -3.06
C GLY A 335 -17.96 -8.91 -2.03
N ASP A 336 -17.43 -8.58 -0.86
CA ASP A 336 -18.14 -7.90 0.20
C ASP A 336 -17.20 -7.05 1.06
N VAL A 337 -17.80 -6.18 1.87
CA VAL A 337 -17.15 -5.43 2.94
C VAL A 337 -17.55 -6.03 4.27
N VAL A 338 -16.59 -6.60 4.99
CA VAL A 338 -16.79 -7.22 6.31
C VAL A 338 -16.58 -6.16 7.38
N ILE A 339 -17.56 -5.99 8.27
CA ILE A 339 -17.61 -4.95 9.30
C ILE A 339 -17.73 -5.61 10.67
N TRP A 340 -16.89 -5.20 11.62
CA TRP A 340 -16.88 -5.71 13.00
C TRP A 340 -16.79 -4.58 14.04
N ASP A 341 -17.24 -4.86 15.25
CA ASP A 341 -17.18 -3.95 16.39
C ASP A 341 -15.86 -4.07 17.20
N MET A 342 -15.76 -3.37 18.33
CA MET A 342 -14.56 -3.44 19.19
C MET A 342 -14.46 -4.70 20.05
N ASP A 343 -15.54 -5.46 20.17
CA ASP A 343 -15.52 -6.80 20.78
C ASP A 343 -15.01 -7.85 19.78
N ASN A 344 -14.76 -7.43 18.53
CA ASN A 344 -14.23 -8.22 17.42
C ASN A 344 -15.26 -9.17 16.80
N GLU A 345 -16.54 -8.87 16.98
CA GLU A 345 -17.65 -9.61 16.40
C GLU A 345 -18.08 -8.99 15.07
N VAL A 346 -18.27 -9.83 14.04
CA VAL A 346 -18.74 -9.37 12.73
C VAL A 346 -20.22 -8.99 12.83
N VAL A 347 -20.53 -7.73 12.52
CA VAL A 347 -21.88 -7.16 12.63
C VAL A 347 -22.56 -6.99 11.28
N ALA A 348 -21.80 -6.93 10.17
CA ALA A 348 -22.35 -6.85 8.82
C ALA A 348 -21.36 -7.34 7.76
N ASN A 349 -21.90 -7.92 6.69
CA ASN A 349 -21.22 -8.15 5.41
C ASN A 349 -22.02 -7.41 4.34
N VAL A 350 -21.42 -6.42 3.69
CA VAL A 350 -22.10 -5.58 2.69
C VAL A 350 -21.64 -6.00 1.29
N PRO A 351 -22.51 -6.60 0.46
CA PRO A 351 -22.12 -7.09 -0.86
C PRO A 351 -21.67 -5.98 -1.81
N THR A 352 -20.66 -6.28 -2.62
CA THR A 352 -20.24 -5.49 -3.78
C THR A 352 -20.36 -6.35 -5.05
N ALA A 353 -20.15 -5.79 -6.25
CA ALA A 353 -20.21 -6.57 -7.49
C ALA A 353 -18.97 -7.47 -7.73
N GLY A 354 -18.11 -7.63 -6.74
CA GLY A 354 -16.95 -8.50 -6.79
C GLY A 354 -15.83 -8.06 -5.85
N GLY A 355 -14.73 -8.79 -5.86
CA GLY A 355 -13.62 -8.56 -4.94
C GLY A 355 -13.06 -7.12 -4.96
N GLY A 356 -12.75 -6.59 -3.79
CA GLY A 356 -12.19 -5.25 -3.61
C GLY A 356 -10.76 -5.26 -3.05
N LEU A 357 -10.05 -4.15 -3.21
CA LEU A 357 -8.72 -3.92 -2.62
C LEU A 357 -8.75 -2.82 -1.54
N PHE A 358 -9.52 -1.76 -1.71
CA PHE A 358 -9.47 -0.63 -0.79
C PHE A 358 -10.85 -0.32 -0.21
N VAL A 359 -10.89 -0.22 1.12
CA VAL A 359 -11.97 0.39 1.87
C VAL A 359 -11.42 1.57 2.66
N GLY A 360 -12.14 2.69 2.68
CA GLY A 360 -11.68 3.89 3.38
C GLY A 360 -12.79 4.85 3.74
N THR A 361 -12.50 5.79 4.63
CA THR A 361 -13.44 6.84 5.00
C THR A 361 -12.74 8.09 5.53
N SER A 362 -13.51 9.14 5.78
CA SER A 362 -13.08 10.38 6.44
C SER A 362 -14.20 10.92 7.33
N LYS A 363 -13.86 11.77 8.31
CA LYS A 363 -14.82 12.39 9.25
C LYS A 363 -15.91 13.22 8.56
N ASP A 364 -15.63 13.77 7.37
CA ASP A 364 -16.53 14.72 6.68
C ASP A 364 -17.45 14.04 5.65
N THR A 365 -17.46 12.71 5.60
CA THR A 365 -18.36 11.93 4.73
C THR A 365 -19.24 10.98 5.56
N PRO A 366 -20.53 10.81 5.21
CA PRO A 366 -21.38 9.82 5.85
C PRO A 366 -21.13 8.39 5.34
N TYR A 367 -20.19 8.19 4.42
CA TYR A 367 -19.95 6.90 3.76
C TYR A 367 -18.59 6.29 4.12
N ILE A 368 -18.53 4.97 4.18
CA ILE A 368 -17.31 4.23 3.85
C ILE A 368 -17.33 3.93 2.34
N TRP A 369 -16.17 3.98 1.72
CA TRP A 369 -15.98 3.86 0.28
C TRP A 369 -15.25 2.56 0.01
N SER A 370 -15.85 1.67 -0.78
CA SER A 370 -15.26 0.38 -1.14
C SER A 370 -15.19 0.22 -2.64
N ASP A 371 -14.02 -0.08 -3.19
CA ASP A 371 -13.92 -0.53 -4.58
C ASP A 371 -14.38 -1.99 -4.75
N CYS A 372 -14.55 -2.40 -6.00
CA CYS A 372 -14.62 -3.81 -6.41
C CYS A 372 -13.71 -4.07 -7.62
N VAL A 373 -12.46 -3.58 -7.56
CA VAL A 373 -11.55 -3.57 -8.71
C VAL A 373 -11.20 -4.97 -9.24
N LEU A 374 -11.44 -6.02 -8.45
CA LEU A 374 -11.26 -7.42 -8.84
C LEU A 374 -12.57 -8.09 -9.31
N GLY A 375 -13.67 -7.34 -9.44
CA GLY A 375 -14.98 -7.84 -9.88
C GLY A 375 -15.13 -8.12 -11.38
N GLY A 376 -14.03 -8.13 -12.12
CA GLY A 376 -14.00 -8.41 -13.55
C GLY A 376 -14.33 -7.20 -14.45
N PRO A 377 -14.25 -7.37 -15.78
CA PRO A 377 -14.35 -6.28 -16.76
C PRO A 377 -15.65 -5.46 -16.71
N ASP A 378 -16.73 -6.03 -16.19
CA ASP A 378 -18.03 -5.37 -16.11
C ASP A 378 -18.23 -4.56 -14.81
N ASN A 379 -17.36 -4.75 -13.81
CA ASN A 379 -17.54 -4.17 -12.48
C ASN A 379 -16.30 -3.47 -11.90
N TYR A 380 -15.11 -3.67 -12.46
CA TYR A 380 -13.85 -3.14 -11.88
C TYR A 380 -13.85 -1.61 -11.66
N ASN A 381 -14.72 -0.90 -12.36
CA ASN A 381 -14.82 0.56 -12.38
C ASN A 381 -15.90 1.12 -11.45
N LYS A 382 -16.43 0.31 -10.51
CA LYS A 382 -17.44 0.70 -9.54
C LYS A 382 -16.85 0.89 -8.13
N VAL A 383 -17.39 1.87 -7.40
CA VAL A 383 -17.09 2.17 -6.00
C VAL A 383 -18.41 2.30 -5.22
N TYR A 384 -18.51 1.57 -4.13
CA TYR A 384 -19.69 1.46 -3.27
C TYR A 384 -19.58 2.44 -2.10
N LEU A 385 -20.55 3.34 -1.97
CA LEU A 385 -20.67 4.29 -0.87
C LEU A 385 -21.68 3.72 0.13
N ILE A 386 -21.14 3.11 1.17
CA ILE A 386 -21.90 2.41 2.22
C ILE A 386 -22.10 3.38 3.38
N ASN A 387 -23.34 3.61 3.77
CA ASN A 387 -23.67 4.52 4.86
C ASN A 387 -23.11 4.02 6.19
N LYS A 388 -22.33 4.88 6.86
CA LYS A 388 -21.68 4.57 8.15
C LYS A 388 -22.65 4.17 9.25
N GLN A 389 -23.87 4.69 9.19
CA GLN A 389 -24.88 4.48 10.21
C GLN A 389 -25.75 3.25 9.90
N THR A 390 -26.26 3.13 8.69
CA THR A 390 -27.20 2.05 8.33
C THR A 390 -26.49 0.76 7.89
N LEU A 391 -25.18 0.84 7.58
CA LEU A 391 -24.37 -0.26 7.04
C LEU A 391 -24.95 -0.83 5.73
N LYS A 392 -25.56 0.03 4.91
CA LYS A 392 -26.11 -0.31 3.59
C LYS A 392 -25.50 0.56 2.52
N THR A 393 -25.38 0.02 1.31
CA THR A 393 -24.97 0.78 0.13
C THR A 393 -26.07 1.77 -0.23
N ASP A 394 -25.76 3.08 -0.15
CA ASP A 394 -26.68 4.14 -0.54
C ASP A 394 -26.41 4.59 -1.99
N ARG A 395 -25.14 4.61 -2.40
CA ARG A 395 -24.72 5.10 -3.71
C ARG A 395 -23.65 4.22 -4.33
N ILE A 396 -23.58 4.23 -5.66
CA ILE A 396 -22.50 3.61 -6.43
C ILE A 396 -21.93 4.68 -7.36
N ILE A 397 -20.61 4.87 -7.32
CA ILE A 397 -19.86 5.63 -8.32
C ILE A 397 -19.41 4.64 -9.38
N GLU A 398 -19.67 4.94 -10.66
CA GLU A 398 -19.19 4.17 -11.80
C GLU A 398 -18.40 5.09 -12.73
N VAL A 399 -17.15 4.73 -13.06
CA VAL A 399 -16.30 5.57 -13.93
C VAL A 399 -15.97 4.84 -15.22
N GLY A 400 -16.65 5.21 -16.32
CA GLY A 400 -16.36 4.69 -17.64
C GLY A 400 -15.19 5.40 -18.32
N LYS A 401 -14.90 5.04 -19.58
CA LYS A 401 -13.85 5.68 -20.40
C LYS A 401 -14.21 7.07 -20.93
N LYS A 402 -15.49 7.47 -20.82
CA LYS A 402 -16.06 8.69 -21.41
C LYS A 402 -16.94 9.47 -20.44
N GLU A 403 -17.67 8.77 -19.60
CA GLU A 403 -18.62 9.37 -18.67
C GLU A 403 -18.51 8.63 -17.34
N GLY A 404 -18.63 9.37 -16.24
CA GLY A 404 -18.84 8.80 -14.92
C GLY A 404 -20.25 9.06 -14.41
N HIS A 405 -20.76 8.17 -13.56
CA HIS A 405 -22.10 8.20 -12.99
C HIS A 405 -22.07 8.11 -11.47
N LEU A 406 -22.97 8.85 -10.83
CA LEU A 406 -23.39 8.60 -9.45
C LEU A 406 -24.77 7.95 -9.50
N ILE A 407 -24.91 6.77 -8.94
CA ILE A 407 -26.10 5.93 -9.03
C ILE A 407 -26.70 5.76 -7.64
N ASP A 408 -28.02 5.89 -7.52
CA ASP A 408 -28.76 5.49 -6.33
C ASP A 408 -28.79 3.95 -6.25
N ALA A 409 -28.21 3.39 -5.20
CA ALA A 409 -28.00 1.95 -5.11
C ALA A 409 -29.32 1.16 -4.90
N HIS A 410 -30.38 1.80 -4.42
CA HIS A 410 -31.68 1.15 -4.18
C HIS A 410 -32.54 1.09 -5.43
N THR A 411 -32.50 2.15 -6.25
CA THR A 411 -33.37 2.31 -7.42
C THR A 411 -32.65 2.07 -8.75
N GLY A 412 -31.32 2.08 -8.77
CA GLY A 412 -30.51 2.03 -9.99
C GLY A 412 -30.54 3.33 -10.81
N LYS A 413 -31.17 4.40 -10.30
CA LYS A 413 -31.30 5.67 -11.00
C LYS A 413 -29.96 6.41 -11.02
N VAL A 414 -29.54 6.87 -12.20
CA VAL A 414 -28.41 7.81 -12.32
C VAL A 414 -28.83 9.17 -11.76
N LEU A 415 -28.13 9.60 -10.70
CA LEU A 415 -28.34 10.87 -10.00
C LEU A 415 -27.50 12.00 -10.61
N GLN A 416 -26.28 11.68 -11.05
CA GLN A 416 -25.35 12.65 -11.64
C GLN A 416 -24.50 11.98 -12.73
N LYS A 417 -24.08 12.78 -13.71
CA LYS A 417 -23.14 12.42 -14.77
C LYS A 417 -22.02 13.46 -14.86
N TRP A 418 -20.82 13.03 -15.24
CA TRP A 418 -19.70 13.93 -15.55
C TRP A 418 -18.82 13.37 -16.66
N ASP A 419 -18.05 14.23 -17.31
CA ASP A 419 -17.07 13.83 -18.32
C ASP A 419 -15.92 13.06 -17.67
N ALA A 420 -15.66 11.86 -18.18
CA ALA A 420 -14.55 11.00 -17.77
C ALA A 420 -13.73 10.56 -18.99
N THR A 421 -13.76 11.35 -20.06
CA THR A 421 -13.04 11.06 -21.30
C THR A 421 -11.55 10.86 -21.04
N GLN A 422 -11.09 9.64 -21.32
CA GLN A 422 -9.68 9.29 -21.25
C GLN A 422 -8.99 9.76 -22.53
N TYR A 423 -7.95 10.58 -22.38
CA TYR A 423 -7.15 11.09 -23.48
C TYR A 423 -5.94 10.19 -23.77
N THR A 424 -5.45 10.26 -25.01
CA THR A 424 -4.27 9.50 -25.43
C THR A 424 -3.05 9.96 -24.65
N ARG A 425 -2.29 9.00 -24.13
CA ARG A 425 -1.06 9.26 -23.42
C ARG A 425 0.02 9.81 -24.35
N VAL A 426 0.44 11.05 -24.11
CA VAL A 426 1.67 11.61 -24.70
C VAL A 426 2.83 11.27 -23.76
N THR A 427 3.96 10.82 -24.30
CA THR A 427 5.20 10.63 -23.52
C THR A 427 6.11 11.84 -23.73
N PRO A 428 6.15 12.81 -22.81
CA PRO A 428 7.03 13.95 -22.95
C PRO A 428 8.47 13.55 -22.58
N LYS A 429 9.44 14.19 -23.23
CA LYS A 429 10.86 13.99 -22.90
C LYS A 429 11.16 14.59 -21.53
N ALA A 430 11.93 13.87 -20.73
CA ALA A 430 12.37 14.35 -19.43
C ALA A 430 13.27 15.60 -19.59
N THR A 431 13.23 16.48 -18.59
CA THR A 431 14.06 17.68 -18.49
C THR A 431 14.74 17.71 -17.12
N GLN A 432 15.89 18.37 -17.03
CA GLN A 432 16.61 18.47 -15.76
C GLN A 432 15.95 19.50 -14.84
N SER A 433 15.78 19.16 -13.56
CA SER A 433 15.32 20.10 -12.53
C SER A 433 16.31 21.26 -12.34
N LYS A 434 15.76 22.45 -12.08
CA LYS A 434 16.56 23.66 -11.77
C LYS A 434 16.89 23.80 -10.28
N ILE A 435 16.32 22.94 -9.42
CA ILE A 435 16.42 23.03 -7.96
C ILE A 435 17.11 21.79 -7.36
N SER A 436 16.86 20.62 -7.94
CA SER A 436 17.33 19.31 -7.49
C SER A 436 18.12 18.61 -8.60
N LYS A 437 18.97 17.65 -8.23
CA LYS A 437 19.69 16.78 -9.18
C LYS A 437 18.82 15.62 -9.67
N GLU A 438 17.63 15.92 -10.18
CA GLU A 438 16.69 14.92 -10.72
C GLU A 438 16.20 15.27 -12.12
N ASP A 439 15.59 14.28 -12.77
CA ASP A 439 14.81 14.46 -14.00
C ASP A 439 13.35 14.70 -13.65
N LEU A 440 12.78 15.76 -14.23
CA LEU A 440 11.35 16.03 -14.26
C LEU A 440 10.76 15.58 -15.59
N VAL A 441 9.47 15.23 -15.60
CA VAL A 441 8.74 14.94 -16.83
C VAL A 441 7.68 16.03 -17.02
N PRO A 442 7.73 16.83 -18.09
CA PRO A 442 6.73 17.86 -18.35
C PRO A 442 5.32 17.28 -18.37
N TYR A 443 4.33 18.08 -17.97
CA TYR A 443 2.92 17.74 -18.14
C TYR A 443 2.29 18.68 -19.17
N THR A 444 1.49 18.12 -20.08
CA THR A 444 0.61 18.89 -20.96
C THR A 444 -0.82 18.66 -20.51
N ALA A 445 -1.58 19.74 -20.29
CA ALA A 445 -2.98 19.68 -19.87
C ALA A 445 -3.95 19.11 -20.95
N LYS A 446 -3.41 18.65 -22.09
CA LYS A 446 -4.12 18.05 -23.20
C LYS A 446 -3.35 16.84 -23.70
#